data_AF-A0A2W4X290-F1
#
_entry.id   AF-A0A2W4X290-F1
#
_cell.length_a   1.000
_cell.length_b   1.000
_cell.length_c   1.000
_cell.angle_alpha   90.00
_cell.angle_beta   90.00
_cell.angle_gamma   90.00
#
_symmetry.space_group_name_H-M   'P 1'
#
loop_
_entity.id
_entity.type
_entity.pdbx_description
1 polymer ?
#
loop_
_entity_poly.entity_id
_entity_poly.type
_entity_poly.pdbx_seq_one_letter_code
_entity_poly.pdbx_strand_id
1 'polypeptide(L)'
;MTATPPTREPLYFDNESHGWTLDQCARGLLWTLWGFVYSPRDFKGSANGHAWIAHHDENNARIAFTSDKGDGHVQLSTHESHWVKIEVFVSGALIFRAWADEPYEEKEFWPDGADGIVPPDGDPPGRISKRGSWLQLRRAAFGLPEAESDFWDIELVD
;
A
#
# COMPACT_ATOMS: atom_id res chain seq x y z
N MET A 1 -12.63 -14.16 -2.72
CA MET A 1 -11.55 -14.71 -1.87
C MET A 1 -11.51 -13.89 -0.60
N THR A 2 -11.64 -14.55 0.57
CA THR A 2 -11.57 -13.89 1.88
C THR A 2 -10.18 -13.27 2.05
N ALA A 3 -10.11 -12.03 2.52
CA ALA A 3 -8.85 -11.37 2.81
C ALA A 3 -8.23 -11.99 4.06
N THR A 4 -6.93 -12.29 4.02
CA THR A 4 -6.22 -12.96 5.11
C THR A 4 -4.98 -12.14 5.47
N PRO A 5 -4.99 -11.38 6.59
CA PRO A 5 -3.82 -10.61 7.01
C PRO A 5 -2.65 -11.54 7.34
N PRO A 6 -1.41 -11.01 7.36
CA PRO A 6 -0.28 -11.78 7.84
C PRO A 6 -0.49 -12.30 9.26
N THR A 7 0.10 -13.44 9.59
CA THR A 7 -0.15 -14.12 10.88
C THR A 7 0.51 -13.43 12.06
N ARG A 8 1.58 -12.66 11.84
CA ARG A 8 2.19 -11.85 12.89
C ARG A 8 1.43 -10.55 13.12
N GLU A 9 1.67 -9.95 14.28
CA GLU A 9 1.28 -8.58 14.55
C GLU A 9 2.01 -7.60 13.61
N PRO A 10 1.35 -6.53 13.11
CA PRO A 10 2.01 -5.52 12.28
C PRO A 10 3.09 -4.78 13.08
N LEU A 11 4.16 -4.38 12.42
CA LEU A 11 5.21 -3.58 13.03
C LEU A 11 4.95 -2.10 12.75
N TYR A 12 5.00 -1.30 13.80
CA TYR A 12 4.85 0.15 13.71
C TYR A 12 5.96 0.83 14.49
N PHE A 13 6.79 1.61 13.81
CA PHE A 13 7.84 2.39 14.47
C PHE A 13 7.32 3.32 15.56
N ASP A 14 6.15 3.91 15.35
CA ASP A 14 5.51 4.80 16.32
C ASP A 14 5.03 4.07 17.58
N ASN A 15 4.70 2.77 17.48
CA ASN A 15 4.38 1.97 18.66
C ASN A 15 5.62 1.83 19.55
N GLU A 16 6.77 1.50 18.96
CA GLU A 16 8.04 1.35 19.68
C GLU A 16 8.61 2.69 20.16
N SER A 17 8.53 3.73 19.33
CA SER A 17 9.18 5.02 19.56
C SER A 17 8.35 6.00 20.38
N HIS A 18 7.03 5.88 20.33
CA HIS A 18 6.10 6.83 20.95
C HIS A 18 5.08 6.17 21.90
N GLY A 19 5.05 4.83 21.97
CA GLY A 19 4.13 4.10 22.85
C GLY A 19 2.67 4.15 22.41
N TRP A 20 2.41 4.47 21.13
CA TRP A 20 1.05 4.49 20.57
C TRP A 20 0.48 3.08 20.47
N THR A 21 -0.84 2.93 20.57
CA THR A 21 -1.48 1.63 20.34
C THR A 21 -1.40 1.25 18.85
N LEU A 22 -1.45 -0.05 18.54
CA LEU A 22 -1.44 -0.53 17.16
C LEU A 22 -2.58 0.05 16.32
N ASP A 23 -3.75 0.25 16.92
CA ASP A 23 -4.91 0.87 16.27
C ASP A 23 -4.62 2.33 15.89
N GLN A 24 -3.97 3.11 16.78
CA GLN A 24 -3.52 4.47 16.46
C GLN A 24 -2.48 4.47 15.34
N CYS A 25 -1.52 3.53 15.38
CA CYS A 25 -0.50 3.41 14.34
C CYS A 25 -1.11 3.00 12.98
N ALA A 26 -2.05 2.06 12.96
CA ALA A 26 -2.76 1.64 11.75
C ALA A 26 -3.52 2.82 11.11
N ARG A 27 -4.18 3.65 11.91
CA ARG A 27 -4.83 4.89 11.44
C ARG A 27 -3.81 5.90 10.93
N GLY A 28 -2.66 6.04 11.60
CA GLY A 28 -1.55 6.89 11.17
C GLY A 28 -0.96 6.45 9.81
N LEU A 29 -0.76 5.15 9.63
CA LEU A 29 -0.32 4.58 8.36
C LEU A 29 -1.37 4.78 7.26
N LEU A 30 -2.65 4.50 7.56
CA LEU A 30 -3.76 4.77 6.63
C LEU A 30 -3.73 6.24 6.18
N TRP A 31 -3.62 7.17 7.12
CA TRP A 31 -3.52 8.62 6.88
C TRP A 31 -2.35 8.96 5.97
N THR A 32 -1.19 8.37 6.24
CA THR A 32 0.02 8.57 5.43
C THR A 32 -0.18 8.08 3.99
N LEU A 33 -0.74 6.89 3.80
CA LEU A 33 -0.93 6.28 2.49
C LEU A 33 -1.88 7.08 1.60
N TRP A 34 -3.05 7.49 2.10
CA TRP A 34 -3.91 8.38 1.30
C TRP A 34 -3.35 9.80 1.22
N GLY A 35 -2.54 10.22 2.19
CA GLY A 35 -1.90 11.54 2.22
C GLY A 35 -0.96 11.79 1.03
N PHE A 36 -0.41 10.74 0.42
CA PHE A 36 0.41 10.88 -0.79
C PHE A 36 -0.33 11.55 -1.95
N VAL A 37 -1.66 11.42 -2.00
CA VAL A 37 -2.55 12.01 -3.00
C VAL A 37 -3.51 13.04 -2.39
N TYR A 38 -3.14 13.64 -1.26
CA TYR A 38 -3.93 14.70 -0.62
C TYR A 38 -4.24 15.85 -1.59
N SER A 39 -3.23 16.27 -2.34
CA SER A 39 -3.45 17.00 -3.58
C SER A 39 -3.59 15.99 -4.72
N PRO A 40 -4.58 16.13 -5.61
CA PRO A 40 -4.66 15.31 -6.81
C PRO A 40 -3.35 15.30 -7.59
N ARG A 41 -2.97 14.16 -8.15
CA ARG A 41 -1.70 13.96 -8.86
C ARG A 41 -1.91 13.32 -10.21
N ASP A 42 -1.18 13.82 -11.20
CA ASP A 42 -0.97 13.09 -12.44
C ASP A 42 0.13 12.04 -12.24
N PHE A 43 -0.01 10.91 -12.92
CA PHE A 43 1.01 9.87 -12.96
C PHE A 43 1.30 9.46 -14.41
N LYS A 44 2.53 9.01 -14.67
CA LYS A 44 3.02 8.63 -16.00
C LYS A 44 3.92 7.41 -15.90
N GLY A 45 4.03 6.64 -16.99
CA GLY A 45 4.87 5.43 -17.07
C GLY A 45 4.21 4.34 -17.91
N SER A 46 4.07 3.14 -17.34
CA SER A 46 3.36 2.01 -17.98
C SER A 46 1.86 2.27 -18.18
N ALA A 47 1.31 3.19 -17.40
CA ALA A 47 0.02 3.84 -17.56
C ALA A 47 0.18 5.35 -17.30
N ASN A 48 -0.68 6.14 -17.92
CA ASN A 48 -0.74 7.58 -17.70
C ASN A 48 -2.15 7.96 -17.24
N GLY A 49 -2.26 8.84 -16.25
CA GLY A 49 -3.55 9.12 -15.65
C GLY A 49 -3.52 10.18 -14.56
N HIS A 50 -4.63 10.24 -13.83
CA HIS A 50 -4.88 11.20 -12.77
C HIS A 50 -5.47 10.49 -11.56
N ALA A 51 -5.02 10.80 -10.35
CA ALA A 51 -5.47 10.20 -9.10
C ALA A 51 -5.86 11.27 -8.07
N TRP A 52 -6.93 11.01 -7.30
CA TRP A 52 -7.45 11.92 -6.28
C TRP A 52 -8.15 11.16 -5.16
N ILE A 53 -8.27 11.79 -3.98
CA ILE A 53 -9.06 11.23 -2.88
C ILE A 53 -10.55 11.44 -3.18
N ALA A 54 -11.29 10.33 -3.34
CA ALA A 54 -12.73 10.35 -3.52
C ALA A 54 -13.49 10.33 -2.19
N HIS A 55 -12.92 9.69 -1.17
CA HIS A 55 -13.50 9.59 0.17
C HIS A 55 -12.40 9.26 1.18
N HIS A 56 -12.51 9.76 2.40
CA HIS A 56 -11.74 9.26 3.53
C HIS A 56 -12.47 9.50 4.85
N ASP A 57 -12.24 8.61 5.81
CA ASP A 57 -12.61 8.73 7.21
C ASP A 57 -11.46 8.20 8.09
N GLU A 58 -11.73 8.01 9.38
CA GLU A 58 -10.73 7.57 10.35
C GLU A 58 -10.17 6.16 10.06
N ASN A 59 -10.98 5.28 9.47
CA ASN A 59 -10.64 3.87 9.26
C ASN A 59 -10.63 3.44 7.79
N ASN A 60 -11.03 4.31 6.87
CA ASN A 60 -11.12 4.00 5.45
C ASN A 60 -10.69 5.17 4.57
N ALA A 61 -10.12 4.86 3.40
CA ALA A 61 -9.95 5.84 2.34
C ALA A 61 -10.15 5.21 0.96
N ARG A 62 -10.62 6.01 0.02
CA ARG A 62 -10.75 5.65 -1.39
C ARG A 62 -10.02 6.68 -2.23
N ILE A 63 -9.00 6.22 -2.94
CA ILE A 63 -8.26 6.99 -3.93
C ILE A 63 -8.80 6.57 -5.29
N ALA A 64 -9.52 7.45 -5.99
CA ALA A 64 -9.97 7.18 -7.35
C ALA A 64 -8.88 7.56 -8.35
N PHE A 65 -8.88 6.89 -9.50
CA PHE A 65 -8.03 7.27 -10.62
C PHE A 65 -8.69 7.02 -11.97
N THR A 66 -8.30 7.81 -12.96
CA THR A 66 -8.52 7.54 -14.38
C THR A 66 -7.19 7.28 -15.06
N SER A 67 -7.16 6.41 -16.07
CA SER A 67 -5.93 6.16 -16.84
C SER A 67 -6.20 5.71 -18.27
N ASP A 68 -5.17 5.80 -19.11
CA ASP A 68 -5.15 5.22 -20.46
C ASP A 68 -5.23 3.68 -20.50
N LYS A 69 -5.16 3.02 -19.33
CA LYS A 69 -5.35 1.56 -19.16
C LYS A 69 -6.66 1.18 -18.48
N GLY A 70 -7.49 2.17 -18.12
CA GLY A 70 -8.78 1.97 -17.45
C GLY A 70 -8.88 2.71 -16.12
N ASP A 71 -10.12 2.98 -15.74
CA ASP A 71 -10.45 3.71 -14.52
C ASP A 71 -10.61 2.76 -13.34
N GLY A 72 -10.33 3.26 -12.15
CA GLY A 72 -10.28 2.43 -10.97
C GLY A 72 -10.21 3.19 -9.66
N HIS A 73 -9.95 2.43 -8.60
CA HIS A 73 -9.67 3.00 -7.29
C HIS A 73 -8.78 2.09 -6.45
N VAL A 74 -8.08 2.70 -5.50
CA VAL A 74 -7.44 2.03 -4.37
C VAL A 74 -8.35 2.21 -3.15
N GLN A 75 -8.80 1.10 -2.58
CA GLN A 75 -9.51 1.07 -1.31
C GLN A 75 -8.52 0.74 -0.20
N LEU A 76 -8.44 1.62 0.78
CA LEU A 76 -7.64 1.47 1.99
C LEU A 76 -8.58 1.31 3.18
N SER A 77 -8.23 0.44 4.13
CA SER A 77 -8.98 0.29 5.38
C SER A 77 -8.11 -0.27 6.50
N THR A 78 -8.30 0.19 7.74
CA THR A 78 -7.76 -0.52 8.91
C THR A 78 -8.51 -1.84 9.12
N HIS A 79 -7.82 -2.85 9.62
CA HIS A 79 -8.38 -4.17 9.93
C HIS A 79 -8.35 -4.44 11.44
N GLU A 80 -9.17 -5.37 11.92
CA GLU A 80 -9.21 -5.75 13.35
C GLU A 80 -7.90 -6.36 13.86
N SER A 81 -7.06 -6.88 12.96
CA SER A 81 -5.68 -7.33 13.26
C SER A 81 -4.66 -6.19 13.28
N HIS A 82 -5.13 -4.95 13.20
CA HIS A 82 -4.34 -3.72 13.12
C HIS A 82 -3.54 -3.53 11.83
N TRP A 83 -3.52 -4.49 10.91
CA TRP A 83 -2.95 -4.29 9.58
C TRP A 83 -3.76 -3.28 8.76
N VAL A 84 -3.10 -2.52 7.89
CA VAL A 84 -3.79 -1.69 6.88
C VAL A 84 -3.99 -2.50 5.62
N LYS A 85 -5.24 -2.76 5.24
CA LYS A 85 -5.60 -3.46 4.00
C LYS A 85 -5.60 -2.48 2.83
N ILE A 86 -5.02 -2.91 1.72
CA ILE A 86 -4.95 -2.20 0.45
C ILE A 86 -5.58 -3.08 -0.63
N GLU A 87 -6.59 -2.58 -1.33
CA GLU A 87 -7.22 -3.28 -2.46
C GLU A 87 -7.28 -2.36 -3.67
N VAL A 88 -6.83 -2.83 -4.84
CA VAL A 88 -6.87 -2.06 -6.09
C VAL A 88 -7.89 -2.67 -7.02
N PHE A 89 -8.80 -1.84 -7.50
CA PHE A 89 -9.85 -2.20 -8.44
C PHE A 89 -9.67 -1.46 -9.75
N VAL A 90 -9.76 -2.17 -10.87
CA VAL A 90 -9.77 -1.58 -12.22
C VAL A 90 -11.00 -2.12 -12.95
N SER A 91 -11.81 -1.22 -13.52
CA SER A 91 -13.08 -1.58 -14.18
C SER A 91 -13.98 -2.47 -13.30
N GLY A 92 -13.95 -2.24 -11.98
CA GLY A 92 -14.73 -2.99 -10.99
C GLY A 92 -14.15 -4.35 -10.57
N ALA A 93 -13.10 -4.85 -11.23
CA ALA A 93 -12.44 -6.09 -10.84
C ALA A 93 -11.34 -5.82 -9.81
N LEU A 94 -11.28 -6.62 -8.73
CA LEU A 94 -10.14 -6.63 -7.81
C LEU A 94 -8.92 -7.23 -8.53
N ILE A 95 -7.89 -6.40 -8.72
CA ILE A 95 -6.68 -6.82 -9.44
C ILE A 95 -5.48 -7.02 -8.51
N PHE A 96 -5.51 -6.44 -7.32
CA PHE A 96 -4.40 -6.52 -6.36
C PHE A 96 -4.92 -6.32 -4.95
N ARG A 97 -4.34 -7.06 -4.01
CA ARG A 97 -4.52 -6.85 -2.56
C ARG A 97 -3.17 -6.96 -1.86
N ALA A 98 -2.96 -6.10 -0.89
CA ALA A 98 -1.85 -6.17 0.03
C ALA A 98 -2.26 -5.79 1.46
N TRP A 99 -1.41 -6.15 2.40
CA TRP A 99 -1.47 -5.76 3.81
C TRP A 99 -0.24 -4.93 4.13
N ALA A 100 -0.43 -3.82 4.82
CA ALA A 100 0.61 -2.86 5.10
C ALA A 100 0.85 -2.65 6.59
N ASP A 101 2.13 -2.55 6.92
CA ASP A 101 2.67 -2.08 8.19
C ASP A 101 3.82 -1.10 7.92
N GLU A 102 4.43 -0.59 8.99
CA GLU A 102 5.45 0.46 8.92
C GLU A 102 6.60 0.16 9.90
N PRO A 103 7.42 -0.87 9.60
CA PRO A 103 8.65 -1.07 10.33
C PRO A 103 9.60 0.08 10.02
N TYR A 104 10.04 0.78 11.06
CA TYR A 104 10.85 2.00 10.94
C TYR A 104 10.15 3.12 10.15
N GLU A 105 10.67 3.54 8.99
CA GLU A 105 10.13 4.69 8.26
C GLU A 105 9.50 4.34 6.90
N GLU A 106 9.73 3.13 6.41
CA GLU A 106 9.23 2.63 5.13
C GLU A 106 7.92 1.89 5.35
N LYS A 107 7.05 1.87 4.34
CA LYS A 107 5.77 1.16 4.43
C LYS A 107 5.93 -0.12 3.64
N GLU A 108 5.79 -1.24 4.33
CA GLU A 108 5.97 -2.57 3.74
C GLU A 108 4.62 -3.15 3.32
N PHE A 109 4.63 -3.99 2.29
CA PHE A 109 3.44 -4.61 1.72
C PHE A 109 3.60 -6.12 1.68
N TRP A 110 2.55 -6.82 2.08
CA TRP A 110 2.51 -8.26 2.25
C TRP A 110 1.32 -8.86 1.51
N PRO A 111 1.47 -10.03 0.86
CA PRO A 111 0.35 -10.72 0.23
C PRO A 111 -0.57 -11.36 1.26
N ASP A 112 -1.77 -11.77 0.83
CA ASP A 112 -2.71 -12.54 1.66
C ASP A 112 -2.03 -13.81 2.22
N GLY A 113 -2.17 -14.04 3.53
CA GLY A 113 -1.69 -15.25 4.20
C GLY A 113 -0.18 -15.35 4.38
N ALA A 114 0.57 -14.26 4.19
CA ALA A 114 1.99 -14.21 4.53
C ALA A 114 2.23 -14.45 6.04
N ASP A 115 3.43 -14.87 6.42
CA ASP A 115 3.84 -14.88 7.82
C ASP A 115 4.25 -13.50 8.33
N GLY A 116 4.52 -12.57 7.41
CA GLY A 116 5.01 -11.21 7.66
C GLY A 116 6.51 -11.16 7.95
N ILE A 117 7.25 -12.25 7.80
CA ILE A 117 8.66 -12.32 8.20
C ILE A 117 9.56 -12.07 6.98
N VAL A 118 10.46 -11.10 7.10
CA VAL A 118 11.51 -10.88 6.11
C VAL A 118 12.66 -11.85 6.40
N PRO A 119 13.16 -12.63 5.41
CA PRO A 119 14.34 -13.48 5.60
C PRO A 119 15.58 -12.66 6.02
N PRO A 120 16.56 -13.25 6.71
CA PRO A 120 17.86 -12.59 6.93
C PRO A 120 18.46 -12.13 5.58
N ASP A 121 18.89 -10.87 5.51
CA ASP A 121 19.39 -10.19 4.30
C ASP A 121 18.37 -10.06 3.15
N GLY A 122 17.08 -10.26 3.43
CA GLY A 122 15.98 -10.06 2.49
C GLY A 122 15.31 -8.69 2.62
N ASP A 123 14.52 -8.36 1.61
CA ASP A 123 13.50 -7.29 1.65
C ASP A 123 12.09 -7.89 1.75
N PRO A 124 11.10 -7.14 2.30
CA PRO A 124 9.69 -7.48 2.18
C PRO A 124 9.26 -7.65 0.70
N PRO A 125 8.14 -8.34 0.43
CA PRO A 125 7.69 -8.56 -0.94
C PRO A 125 7.21 -7.28 -1.62
N GLY A 126 6.79 -6.26 -0.88
CA GLY A 126 6.60 -4.92 -1.42
C GLY A 126 6.97 -3.85 -0.41
N ARG A 127 7.34 -2.66 -0.91
CA ARG A 127 7.78 -1.54 -0.09
C ARG A 127 7.65 -0.22 -0.82
N ILE A 128 7.21 0.81 -0.12
CA ILE A 128 7.23 2.19 -0.60
C ILE A 128 8.04 3.06 0.36
N SER A 129 8.76 4.01 -0.21
CA SER A 129 9.58 4.94 0.57
C SER A 129 8.74 5.76 1.55
N LYS A 130 9.39 6.29 2.61
CA LYS A 130 8.77 7.15 3.61
C LYS A 130 7.87 8.25 3.03
N ARG A 131 8.27 8.82 1.89
CA ARG A 131 7.62 9.96 1.23
C ARG A 131 6.87 9.58 -0.05
N GLY A 132 6.74 8.29 -0.37
CA GLY A 132 6.04 7.85 -1.57
C GLY A 132 6.79 8.14 -2.88
N SER A 133 8.12 8.34 -2.83
CA SER A 133 8.93 8.70 -3.99
C SER A 133 9.38 7.51 -4.84
N TRP A 134 9.34 6.29 -4.29
CA TRP A 134 9.64 5.06 -5.03
C TRP A 134 8.85 3.90 -4.43
N LEU A 135 8.57 2.90 -5.27
CA LEU A 135 7.82 1.69 -4.94
C LEU A 135 8.56 0.45 -5.47
N GLN A 136 8.71 -0.57 -4.65
CA GLN A 136 9.21 -1.88 -5.06
C GLN A 136 8.14 -2.93 -4.80
N LEU A 137 7.93 -3.86 -5.74
CA LEU A 137 6.93 -4.91 -5.61
C LEU A 137 7.39 -6.18 -6.33
N ARG A 138 7.62 -7.26 -5.59
CA ARG A 138 7.84 -8.61 -6.12
C ARG A 138 6.52 -9.20 -6.59
N ARG A 139 6.19 -8.99 -7.86
CA ARG A 139 4.87 -9.29 -8.45
C ARG A 139 4.41 -10.73 -8.21
N ALA A 140 5.31 -11.70 -8.33
CA ALA A 140 5.02 -13.10 -8.12
C ALA A 140 4.51 -13.42 -6.71
N ALA A 141 5.00 -12.71 -5.68
CA ALA A 141 4.54 -12.89 -4.30
C ALA A 141 3.06 -12.52 -4.11
N PHE A 142 2.53 -11.66 -4.98
CA PHE A 142 1.13 -11.22 -4.99
C PHE A 142 0.28 -11.93 -6.05
N GLY A 143 0.80 -13.02 -6.65
CA GLY A 143 0.10 -13.76 -7.70
C GLY A 143 -0.08 -12.99 -9.02
N LEU A 144 0.71 -11.94 -9.23
CA LEU A 144 0.71 -11.16 -10.46
C LEU A 144 1.70 -11.75 -11.47
N PRO A 145 1.46 -11.58 -12.80
CA PRO A 145 2.44 -11.95 -13.83
C PRO A 145 3.76 -11.21 -13.60
N GLU A 146 4.90 -11.86 -13.88
CA GLU A 146 6.22 -11.22 -13.84
C GLU A 146 6.27 -9.98 -14.76
N ALA A 147 7.09 -9.00 -14.39
CA ALA A 147 7.40 -7.85 -15.22
C ALA A 147 8.91 -7.81 -15.48
N GLU A 148 9.33 -7.03 -16.47
CA GLU A 148 10.75 -6.85 -16.80
C GLU A 148 11.55 -6.21 -15.65
N SER A 149 10.88 -5.57 -14.69
CA SER A 149 11.46 -5.00 -13.46
C SER A 149 10.49 -5.12 -12.28
N ASP A 150 11.02 -5.49 -11.10
CA ASP A 150 10.32 -5.44 -9.80
C ASP A 150 10.44 -4.07 -9.10
N PHE A 151 11.22 -3.15 -9.69
CA PHE A 151 11.41 -1.78 -9.23
C PHE A 151 10.56 -0.80 -10.05
N TRP A 152 9.83 0.06 -9.35
CA TRP A 152 9.06 1.17 -9.91
C TRP A 152 9.46 2.47 -9.22
N ASP A 153 10.34 3.23 -9.85
CA ASP A 153 10.64 4.58 -9.40
C ASP A 153 9.53 5.53 -9.85
N ILE A 154 9.01 6.35 -8.94
CA ILE A 154 8.16 7.48 -9.30
C ILE A 154 9.13 8.64 -9.54
N GLU A 155 9.50 8.87 -10.80
CA GLU A 155 10.13 10.15 -11.15
C GLU A 155 9.10 11.25 -10.84
N LEU A 156 9.35 12.04 -9.79
CA LEU A 156 8.63 13.28 -9.57
C LEU A 156 8.91 14.16 -10.79
N VAL A 157 7.89 14.38 -11.61
CA VAL A 157 7.98 15.35 -12.69
C VAL A 157 8.04 16.73 -12.04
N ASP A 158 9.18 17.42 -12.20
CA ASP A 158 9.40 18.80 -11.77
C ASP A 158 8.37 19.78 -12.35
#